data_AF-A0A2I2G8G1-F1
#
_entry.id   AF-A0A2I2G8G1-F1
#
_cell.length_a   1.000
_cell.length_b   1.000
_cell.length_c   1.000
_cell.angle_alpha   90.00
_cell.angle_beta   90.00
_cell.angle_gamma   90.00
#
_symmetry.space_group_name_H-M   'P 1'
#
loop_
_entity.id
_entity.type
_entity.pdbx_description
1 polymer ?
#
loop_
_entity_poly.entity_id
_entity_poly.type
_entity_poly.pdbx_seq_one_letter_code
_entity_poly.pdbx_strand_id
1 'polypeptide(L)'
;MPDFFEGQPADISWFPPQTDDHKAKLGNFFQTKAAPPATLSRIPDVVKEANQLAPAGSFDWSILGYCWGGKITALATGQENTTFKAAVQCHPAMLAPDDAKSVNVPMAVLASKDENAADVTAFGDNLAKPHYVETFGTQIHGWMAARSDLENEEVSKEYERGYRTALDFLHKHA
;
A
#
# COMPACT_ATOMS: atom_id res chain seq x y z
N MET A 1 -9.85 0.49 8.58
CA MET A 1 -8.79 1.23 7.84
C MET A 1 -8.44 2.47 8.65
N PRO A 2 -7.16 2.82 8.79
CA PRO A 2 -6.74 3.88 9.69
C PRO A 2 -7.07 5.25 9.09
N ASP A 3 -7.42 6.18 9.96
CA ASP A 3 -7.51 7.62 9.70
C ASP A 3 -6.18 8.32 10.09
N PHE A 4 -5.06 7.65 9.81
CA PHE A 4 -3.68 8.05 10.10
C PHE A 4 -3.54 8.99 11.31
N PHE A 5 -4.06 8.52 12.46
CA PHE A 5 -3.94 9.07 13.82
C PHE A 5 -4.93 10.17 14.28
N GLU A 6 -6.08 10.37 13.63
CA GLU A 6 -7.08 11.37 14.06
C GLU A 6 -8.24 10.84 14.94
N GLY A 7 -8.22 9.54 15.29
CA GLY A 7 -9.18 8.92 16.20
C GLY A 7 -10.58 8.65 15.61
N GLN A 8 -10.74 8.77 14.29
CA GLN A 8 -11.93 8.53 13.49
C GLN A 8 -11.68 7.51 12.36
N PRO A 9 -11.19 6.28 12.64
CA PRO A 9 -10.98 5.26 11.62
C PRO A 9 -12.30 4.87 10.93
N ALA A 10 -12.22 4.30 9.73
CA ALA A 10 -13.38 3.69 9.10
C ALA A 10 -13.93 2.57 10.01
N ASP A 11 -15.24 2.60 10.27
CA ASP A 11 -15.89 1.59 11.11
C ASP A 11 -15.74 0.21 10.48
N ILE A 12 -15.42 -0.78 11.31
CA ILE A 12 -15.18 -2.15 10.87
C ILE A 12 -16.44 -2.79 10.27
N SER A 13 -17.63 -2.38 10.71
CA SER A 13 -18.91 -2.90 10.20
C SER A 13 -19.14 -2.60 8.72
N TRP A 14 -18.44 -1.62 8.15
CA TRP A 14 -18.57 -1.27 6.74
C TRP A 14 -17.73 -2.17 5.83
N PHE A 15 -16.78 -2.97 6.37
CA PHE A 15 -15.79 -3.69 5.58
C PHE A 15 -15.80 -5.22 5.81
N PRO A 16 -15.80 -6.04 4.74
CA PRO A 16 -15.93 -5.65 3.34
C PRO A 16 -17.33 -5.07 3.06
N PRO A 17 -17.49 -4.14 2.10
CA PRO A 17 -18.79 -3.55 1.81
C PRO A 17 -19.76 -4.60 1.25
N GLN A 18 -20.85 -4.85 1.98
CA GLN A 18 -21.90 -5.81 1.60
C GLN A 18 -23.17 -5.13 1.10
N THR A 19 -23.36 -3.84 1.40
CA THR A 19 -24.55 -3.06 1.04
C THR A 19 -24.14 -1.76 0.36
N ASP A 20 -25.06 -1.12 -0.36
CA ASP A 20 -24.81 0.18 -0.98
C ASP A 20 -24.57 1.28 0.06
N ASP A 21 -25.18 1.16 1.25
CA ASP A 21 -24.89 2.04 2.40
C ASP A 21 -23.43 1.88 2.88
N HIS A 22 -22.93 0.65 3.01
CA HIS A 22 -21.52 0.42 3.37
C HIS A 22 -20.57 1.00 2.31
N LYS A 23 -20.88 0.80 1.02
CA LYS A 23 -20.10 1.40 -0.09
C LYS A 23 -20.10 2.91 -0.02
N ALA A 24 -21.25 3.54 0.25
CA ALA A 24 -21.37 4.99 0.35
C ALA A 24 -20.58 5.54 1.54
N LYS A 25 -20.67 4.91 2.72
CA LYS A 25 -19.91 5.29 3.93
C LYS A 25 -18.40 5.17 3.72
N LEU A 26 -17.94 4.06 3.15
CA LEU A 26 -16.53 3.88 2.80
C LEU A 26 -16.05 4.86 1.74
N GLY A 27 -16.84 5.08 0.68
CA GLY A 27 -16.55 6.06 -0.35
C GLY A 27 -16.40 7.47 0.23
N ASN A 28 -17.33 7.88 1.09
CA ASN A 28 -17.25 9.15 1.80
C ASN A 28 -16.01 9.23 2.70
N PHE A 29 -15.68 8.15 3.42
CA PHE A 29 -14.47 8.09 4.24
C PHE A 29 -13.21 8.32 3.40
N PHE A 30 -13.09 7.68 2.24
CA PHE A 30 -11.95 7.86 1.34
C PHE A 30 -11.89 9.23 0.67
N GLN A 31 -13.03 9.89 0.46
CA GLN A 31 -13.08 11.23 -0.13
C GLN A 31 -12.83 12.34 0.90
N THR A 32 -12.99 12.05 2.19
CA THR A 32 -12.92 13.06 3.26
C THR A 32 -11.78 12.79 4.23
N LYS A 33 -11.93 11.78 5.10
CA LYS A 33 -11.02 11.48 6.21
C LYS A 33 -9.73 10.79 5.75
N ALA A 34 -9.83 9.93 4.75
CA ALA A 34 -8.71 9.22 4.14
C ALA A 34 -8.40 9.74 2.73
N ALA A 35 -8.69 11.01 2.46
CA ALA A 35 -8.31 11.63 1.21
C ALA A 35 -6.77 11.66 1.08
N PRO A 36 -6.19 11.21 -0.05
CA PRO A 36 -4.73 11.11 -0.17
C PRO A 36 -3.94 12.37 0.20
N PRO A 37 -4.37 13.60 -0.18
CA PRO A 37 -3.63 14.81 0.19
C PRO A 37 -3.48 15.00 1.70
N ALA A 38 -4.52 14.68 2.48
CA ALA A 38 -4.51 14.80 3.94
C ALA A 38 -3.48 13.84 4.55
N THR A 39 -3.43 12.59 4.09
CA THR A 39 -2.46 11.60 4.58
C THR A 39 -1.04 11.91 4.13
N LEU A 40 -0.84 12.22 2.86
CA LEU A 40 0.48 12.50 2.30
C LEU A 40 1.18 13.66 3.02
N SER A 41 0.42 14.70 3.38
CA SER A 41 0.97 15.86 4.11
C SER A 41 1.55 15.54 5.48
N ARG A 42 1.15 14.41 6.10
CA ARG A 42 1.61 14.00 7.44
C ARG A 42 2.90 13.19 7.42
N ILE A 43 3.20 12.53 6.30
CA ILE A 43 4.34 11.61 6.19
C ILE A 43 5.67 12.31 6.49
N PRO A 44 5.97 13.52 5.96
CA PRO A 44 7.25 14.18 6.22
C PRO A 44 7.50 14.45 7.71
N ASP A 45 6.47 14.88 8.46
CA ASP A 45 6.61 15.14 9.89
C ASP A 45 6.82 13.84 10.68
N VAL A 46 6.11 12.76 10.34
CA VAL A 46 6.34 11.44 10.97
C VAL A 46 7.79 10.98 10.75
N VAL A 47 8.30 11.09 9.53
CA VAL A 47 9.68 10.71 9.19
C VAL A 47 10.69 11.60 9.93
N LYS A 48 10.44 12.91 9.97
CA LYS A 48 11.29 13.87 10.67
C LYS A 48 11.38 13.56 12.17
N GLU A 49 10.24 13.33 12.83
CA GLU A 49 10.21 13.00 14.26
C GLU A 49 10.88 11.65 14.52
N ALA A 50 10.64 10.64 13.68
CA ALA A 50 11.30 9.35 13.82
C ALA A 50 12.83 9.45 13.64
N ASN A 51 13.32 10.29 12.73
CA ASN A 51 14.75 10.52 12.55
C ASN A 51 15.44 11.13 13.78
N GLN A 52 14.73 11.84 14.65
CA GLN A 52 15.30 12.33 15.92
C GLN A 52 15.70 11.19 16.86
N LEU A 53 15.09 10.01 16.69
CA LEU A 53 15.39 8.81 17.46
C LEU A 53 16.51 7.97 16.83
N ALA A 54 17.00 8.34 15.65
CA ALA A 54 18.03 7.59 14.94
C ALA A 54 19.41 7.81 15.59
N PRO A 55 20.15 6.74 15.94
CA PRO A 55 21.49 6.88 16.53
C PRO A 55 22.48 7.68 15.67
N ALA A 56 22.30 7.65 14.34
CA ALA A 56 23.13 8.34 13.35
C ALA A 56 22.46 9.62 12.79
N GLY A 57 21.42 10.12 13.44
CA GLY A 57 20.69 11.34 13.04
C GLY A 57 19.68 11.16 11.90
N SER A 58 19.67 10.01 11.22
CA SER A 58 18.60 9.62 10.29
C SER A 58 18.54 8.09 10.11
N PHE A 59 17.37 7.59 9.73
CA PHE A 59 17.18 6.24 9.21
C PHE A 59 17.13 6.25 7.68
N ASP A 60 17.37 5.08 7.09
CA ASP A 60 17.01 4.80 5.71
C ASP A 60 15.56 4.35 5.63
N TRP A 61 14.76 5.02 4.80
CA TRP A 61 13.32 4.81 4.75
C TRP A 61 12.88 4.06 3.51
N SER A 62 11.95 3.14 3.70
CA SER A 62 11.11 2.55 2.66
C SER A 62 9.66 2.61 3.11
N ILE A 63 8.73 2.52 2.17
CA ILE A 63 7.29 2.60 2.47
C ILE A 63 6.57 1.36 1.96
N LEU A 64 5.73 0.77 2.82
CA LEU A 64 4.86 -0.33 2.48
C LEU A 64 3.42 0.07 2.79
N GLY A 65 2.51 -0.15 1.84
CA GLY A 65 1.11 0.24 1.96
C GLY A 65 0.14 -0.90 1.67
N TYR A 66 -0.81 -1.12 2.57
CA TYR A 66 -1.87 -2.11 2.45
C TYR A 66 -3.17 -1.48 1.97
N CYS A 67 -3.89 -2.12 1.03
CA CYS A 67 -5.21 -1.64 0.58
C CYS A 67 -5.10 -0.19 0.06
N TRP A 68 -5.86 0.74 0.64
CA TRP A 68 -5.76 2.18 0.36
C TRP A 68 -4.35 2.74 0.61
N GLY A 69 -3.61 2.15 1.55
CA GLY A 69 -2.21 2.47 1.76
C GLY A 69 -1.35 2.26 0.51
N GLY A 70 -1.72 1.35 -0.40
CA GLY A 70 -1.04 1.17 -1.69
C GLY A 70 -1.08 2.44 -2.56
N LYS A 71 -2.25 3.09 -2.64
CA LYS A 71 -2.40 4.40 -3.31
C LYS A 71 -1.54 5.48 -2.65
N ILE A 72 -1.50 5.51 -1.31
CA ILE A 72 -0.64 6.44 -0.58
C ILE A 72 0.83 6.17 -0.85
N THR A 73 1.26 4.90 -0.85
CA THR A 73 2.62 4.50 -1.20
C THR A 73 3.02 4.95 -2.60
N ALA A 74 2.17 4.74 -3.60
CA ALA A 74 2.44 5.19 -4.96
C ALA A 74 2.65 6.71 -5.04
N LEU A 75 1.75 7.49 -4.43
CA LEU A 75 1.82 8.94 -4.44
C LEU A 75 2.97 9.50 -3.59
N ALA A 76 3.25 8.91 -2.43
CA ALA A 76 4.34 9.30 -1.53
C ALA A 76 5.72 9.08 -2.15
N THR A 77 5.79 8.25 -3.20
CA THR A 77 7.02 7.93 -3.92
C THR A 77 7.05 8.51 -5.34
N GLY A 78 6.20 9.52 -5.60
CA GLY A 78 6.15 10.27 -6.85
C GLY A 78 7.41 11.11 -7.13
N GLN A 79 7.36 11.95 -8.16
CA GLN A 79 8.56 12.61 -8.73
C GLN A 79 9.36 13.44 -7.70
N GLU A 80 8.67 14.09 -6.78
CA GLU A 80 9.26 14.94 -5.73
C GLU A 80 9.76 14.16 -4.50
N ASN A 81 9.59 12.83 -4.46
CA ASN A 81 10.05 12.02 -3.34
C ASN A 81 11.58 12.03 -3.24
N THR A 82 12.07 12.41 -2.06
CA THR A 82 13.49 12.33 -1.67
C THR A 82 13.68 11.52 -0.38
N THR A 83 12.60 10.96 0.16
CA THR A 83 12.58 10.31 1.48
C THR A 83 12.72 8.81 1.38
N PHE A 84 11.88 8.18 0.57
CA PHE A 84 11.84 6.73 0.47
C PHE A 84 12.79 6.23 -0.61
N LYS A 85 13.47 5.11 -0.35
CA LYS A 85 14.38 4.45 -1.28
C LYS A 85 13.70 3.34 -2.10
N ALA A 86 12.71 2.68 -1.53
CA ALA A 86 11.93 1.63 -2.17
C ALA A 86 10.49 1.62 -1.63
N ALA A 87 9.60 1.01 -2.41
CA ALA A 87 8.17 0.99 -2.14
C ALA A 87 7.55 -0.40 -2.33
N VAL A 88 6.55 -0.75 -1.51
CA VAL A 88 5.77 -1.98 -1.68
C VAL A 88 4.28 -1.68 -1.54
N GLN A 89 3.49 -2.07 -2.53
CA GLN A 89 2.04 -2.07 -2.47
C GLN A 89 1.54 -3.50 -2.23
N CYS A 90 0.71 -3.68 -1.20
CA CYS A 90 0.09 -4.95 -0.86
C CYS A 90 -1.41 -4.84 -1.09
N HIS A 91 -1.95 -5.70 -1.97
CA HIS A 91 -3.37 -5.74 -2.39
C HIS A 91 -3.96 -4.33 -2.53
N PRO A 92 -3.48 -3.54 -3.50
CA PRO A 92 -3.74 -2.10 -3.53
C PRO A 92 -5.19 -1.78 -3.91
N ALA A 93 -5.82 -0.89 -3.14
CA ALA A 93 -7.09 -0.28 -3.51
C ALA A 93 -6.84 1.04 -4.27
N MET A 94 -7.76 1.39 -5.19
CA MET A 94 -7.66 2.60 -6.02
C MET A 94 -6.37 2.66 -6.85
N LEU A 95 -5.88 1.49 -7.30
CA LEU A 95 -4.73 1.41 -8.18
C LEU A 95 -5.02 2.15 -9.48
N ALA A 96 -4.27 3.21 -9.76
CA ALA A 96 -4.41 3.98 -10.99
C ALA A 96 -3.09 3.90 -11.78
N PRO A 97 -3.08 3.33 -13.00
CA PRO A 97 -1.87 3.17 -13.79
C PRO A 97 -1.07 4.45 -14.03
N ASP A 98 -1.74 5.62 -14.06
CA ASP A 98 -1.08 6.91 -14.25
C ASP A 98 -0.22 7.34 -13.05
N ASP A 99 -0.53 6.89 -11.83
CA ASP A 99 0.31 7.21 -10.67
C ASP A 99 1.73 6.65 -10.83
N ALA A 100 1.85 5.45 -11.43
CA ALA A 100 3.10 4.75 -11.64
C ALA A 100 4.11 5.56 -12.48
N LYS A 101 3.62 6.39 -13.40
CA LYS A 101 4.47 7.25 -14.25
C LYS A 101 5.25 8.28 -13.44
N SER A 102 4.75 8.63 -12.26
CA SER A 102 5.41 9.58 -11.36
C SER A 102 6.38 8.91 -10.39
N VAL A 103 6.25 7.59 -10.18
CA VAL A 103 7.03 6.86 -9.17
C VAL A 103 8.52 6.92 -9.51
N ASN A 104 9.32 7.41 -8.56
CA ASN A 104 10.75 7.66 -8.78
C ASN A 104 11.70 6.66 -8.07
N VAL A 105 11.16 5.64 -7.41
CA VAL A 105 11.89 4.57 -6.70
C VAL A 105 11.56 3.18 -7.22
N PRO A 106 12.39 2.16 -6.95
CA PRO A 106 12.00 0.77 -7.12
C PRO A 106 10.71 0.43 -6.36
N MET A 107 9.78 -0.26 -7.02
CA MET A 107 8.48 -0.61 -6.44
C MET A 107 8.06 -2.05 -6.68
N ALA A 108 7.58 -2.72 -5.63
CA ALA A 108 6.85 -3.97 -5.75
C ALA A 108 5.33 -3.75 -5.65
N VAL A 109 4.55 -4.46 -6.45
CA VAL A 109 3.08 -4.50 -6.41
C VAL A 109 2.64 -5.95 -6.27
N LEU A 110 2.15 -6.30 -5.08
CA LEU A 110 1.65 -7.63 -4.73
C LEU A 110 0.12 -7.58 -4.73
N ALA A 111 -0.47 -7.73 -5.91
CA ALA A 111 -1.91 -7.75 -6.09
C ALA A 111 -2.51 -9.10 -5.68
N SER A 112 -3.82 -9.10 -5.43
CA SER A 112 -4.67 -10.27 -5.20
C SER A 112 -5.58 -10.48 -6.40
N LYS A 113 -6.47 -11.48 -6.35
CA LYS A 113 -7.44 -11.73 -7.43
C LYS A 113 -8.56 -10.69 -7.52
N ASP A 114 -8.70 -9.85 -6.50
CA ASP A 114 -9.80 -8.90 -6.38
C ASP A 114 -9.47 -7.54 -7.02
N GLU A 115 -8.21 -7.27 -7.38
CA GLU A 115 -7.83 -6.09 -8.15
C GLU A 115 -8.06 -6.30 -9.66
N ASN A 116 -8.32 -5.20 -10.38
CA ASN A 116 -8.48 -5.25 -11.83
C ASN A 116 -7.14 -5.62 -12.50
N ALA A 117 -7.12 -6.77 -13.18
CA ALA A 117 -5.91 -7.30 -13.80
C ALA A 117 -5.30 -6.34 -14.85
N ALA A 118 -6.11 -5.65 -15.65
CA ALA A 118 -5.62 -4.71 -16.65
C ALA A 118 -4.95 -3.50 -16.00
N ASP A 119 -5.51 -3.01 -14.88
CA ASP A 119 -4.91 -1.91 -14.12
C ASP A 119 -3.59 -2.34 -13.46
N VAL A 120 -3.51 -3.56 -12.93
CA VAL A 120 -2.25 -4.10 -12.35
C VAL A 120 -1.16 -4.19 -13.42
N THR A 121 -1.47 -4.76 -14.58
CA THR A 121 -0.52 -4.83 -15.71
C THR A 121 -0.10 -3.44 -16.17
N ALA A 122 -1.06 -2.54 -16.43
CA ALA A 122 -0.76 -1.19 -16.90
C ALA A 122 0.03 -0.36 -15.87
N PHE A 123 -0.22 -0.56 -14.57
CA PHE A 123 0.58 0.07 -13.52
C PHE A 123 2.04 -0.40 -13.59
N GLY A 124 2.27 -1.71 -13.71
CA GLY A 124 3.60 -2.28 -13.87
C GLY A 124 4.34 -1.76 -15.10
N ASP A 125 3.67 -1.75 -16.25
CA ASP A 125 4.23 -1.27 -17.52
C ASP A 125 4.66 0.21 -17.48
N ASN A 126 4.00 1.01 -16.63
CA ASN A 126 4.30 2.44 -16.46
C ASN A 126 5.43 2.71 -15.45
N LEU A 127 5.90 1.71 -14.67
CA LEU A 127 6.99 1.91 -13.70
C LEU A 127 8.34 2.03 -14.40
N ALA A 128 8.97 3.20 -14.28
CA ALA A 128 10.26 3.49 -14.91
C ALA A 128 11.48 2.93 -14.14
N LYS A 129 11.31 2.55 -12.88
CA LYS A 129 12.36 2.03 -12.00
C LYS A 129 12.27 0.51 -11.88
N PRO A 130 13.31 -0.18 -11.36
CA PRO A 130 13.25 -1.62 -11.10
C PRO A 130 11.99 -1.97 -10.31
N HIS A 131 11.23 -2.95 -10.80
CA HIS A 131 9.94 -3.28 -10.20
C HIS A 131 9.68 -4.77 -10.19
N TYR A 132 8.75 -5.16 -9.33
CA TYR A 132 8.20 -6.51 -9.25
C TYR A 132 6.69 -6.41 -9.20
N VAL A 133 5.98 -6.99 -10.16
CA VAL A 133 4.52 -6.98 -10.18
C VAL A 133 4.02 -8.41 -10.28
N GLU A 134 3.20 -8.81 -9.32
CA GLU A 134 2.61 -10.14 -9.26
C GLU A 134 1.18 -10.07 -8.76
N THR A 135 0.30 -10.83 -9.40
CA THR A 135 -1.04 -11.13 -8.90
C THR A 135 -1.05 -12.49 -8.23
N PHE A 136 -1.30 -12.50 -6.93
CA PHE A 136 -1.51 -13.70 -6.11
C PHE A 136 -2.94 -14.22 -6.36
N GLY A 137 -3.13 -14.89 -7.50
CA GLY A 137 -4.44 -15.18 -8.07
C GLY A 137 -5.38 -16.07 -7.24
N THR A 138 -4.89 -16.74 -6.19
CA THR A 138 -5.74 -17.50 -5.27
C THR A 138 -6.20 -16.69 -4.06
N GLN A 139 -5.53 -15.57 -3.79
CA GLN A 139 -5.70 -14.76 -2.59
C GLN A 139 -6.70 -13.62 -2.79
N ILE A 140 -7.36 -13.21 -1.70
CA ILE A 140 -8.34 -12.12 -1.65
C ILE A 140 -7.69 -10.78 -1.30
N HIS A 141 -8.35 -9.66 -1.57
CA HIS A 141 -7.89 -8.37 -1.10
C HIS A 141 -7.73 -8.36 0.43
N GLY A 142 -6.62 -7.84 0.95
CA GLY A 142 -6.34 -7.87 2.39
C GLY A 142 -5.70 -9.16 2.90
N TRP A 143 -5.32 -10.08 2.01
CA TRP A 143 -4.68 -11.35 2.39
C TRP A 143 -3.36 -11.16 3.14
N MET A 144 -2.56 -10.11 2.87
CA MET A 144 -1.34 -9.80 3.63
C MET A 144 -1.63 -9.01 4.92
N ALA A 145 -2.88 -9.01 5.40
CA ALA A 145 -3.31 -8.21 6.54
C ALA A 145 -4.44 -8.93 7.29
N ALA A 146 -5.31 -8.17 7.96
CA ALA A 146 -6.36 -8.67 8.84
C ALA A 146 -7.44 -9.55 8.17
N ARG A 147 -7.45 -9.70 6.84
CA ARG A 147 -8.39 -10.59 6.13
C ARG A 147 -7.81 -11.97 5.83
N SER A 148 -6.57 -12.23 6.21
CA SER A 148 -5.96 -13.55 6.04
C SER A 148 -6.67 -14.60 6.90
N ASP A 149 -6.99 -15.74 6.30
CA ASP A 149 -7.40 -16.95 7.02
C ASP A 149 -6.17 -17.87 7.18
N LEU A 150 -5.42 -17.66 8.26
CA LEU A 150 -4.17 -18.39 8.50
C LEU A 150 -4.39 -19.86 8.93
N GLU A 151 -5.63 -20.28 9.19
CA GLU A 151 -5.96 -21.70 9.43
C GLU A 151 -6.01 -22.48 8.10
N ASN A 152 -6.23 -21.79 6.99
CA ASN A 152 -6.14 -22.37 5.66
C ASN A 152 -4.66 -22.47 5.23
N GLU A 153 -4.18 -23.70 4.98
CA GLU A 153 -2.78 -23.96 4.63
C GLU A 153 -2.31 -23.23 3.37
N GLU A 154 -3.16 -23.10 2.34
CA GLU A 154 -2.80 -22.39 1.12
C GLU A 154 -2.67 -20.88 1.38
N VAL A 155 -3.60 -20.30 2.13
CA VAL A 155 -3.57 -18.87 2.50
C VAL A 155 -2.36 -18.58 3.39
N SER A 156 -2.05 -19.43 4.37
CA SER A 156 -0.88 -19.31 5.23
C SER A 156 0.43 -19.34 4.43
N LYS A 157 0.55 -20.30 3.49
CA LYS A 157 1.71 -20.38 2.59
C LYS A 157 1.86 -19.12 1.74
N GLU A 158 0.78 -18.64 1.14
CA GLU A 158 0.85 -17.44 0.31
C GLU A 158 1.13 -16.20 1.17
N TYR A 159 0.53 -16.08 2.36
CA TYR A 159 0.83 -15.05 3.38
C TYR A 159 2.34 -14.92 3.62
N GLU A 160 3.01 -16.03 3.94
CA GLU A 160 4.45 -16.07 4.13
C GLU A 160 5.22 -15.71 2.85
N ARG A 161 4.77 -16.20 1.68
CA ARG A 161 5.38 -15.87 0.38
C ARG A 161 5.31 -14.37 0.11
N GLY A 162 4.18 -13.73 0.36
CA GLY A 162 4.01 -12.29 0.20
C GLY A 162 5.00 -11.47 1.00
N TYR A 163 5.12 -11.78 2.29
CA TYR A 163 6.07 -11.08 3.15
C TYR A 163 7.52 -11.37 2.76
N ARG A 164 7.84 -12.60 2.35
CA ARG A 164 9.17 -12.93 1.82
C ARG A 164 9.48 -12.13 0.56
N THR A 165 8.55 -12.06 -0.40
CA THR A 165 8.70 -11.23 -1.61
C THR A 165 8.90 -9.76 -1.27
N ALA A 166 8.12 -9.20 -0.34
CA ALA A 166 8.28 -7.82 0.10
C ALA A 166 9.65 -7.56 0.76
N LEU A 167 10.08 -8.45 1.65
CA LEU A 167 11.37 -8.35 2.33
C LEU A 167 12.55 -8.50 1.37
N ASP A 168 12.51 -9.48 0.48
CA ASP A 168 13.56 -9.71 -0.52
C ASP A 168 13.68 -8.52 -1.48
N PHE A 169 12.55 -7.93 -1.88
CA PHE A 169 12.52 -6.72 -2.70
C PHE A 169 13.15 -5.54 -1.97
N LEU A 170 12.73 -5.28 -0.72
CA LEU A 170 13.27 -4.18 0.09
C LEU A 170 14.76 -4.38 0.38
N HIS A 171 15.20 -5.59 0.72
CA HIS A 171 16.62 -5.89 0.96
C HIS A 171 17.50 -5.59 -0.24
N LYS A 172 16.97 -5.79 -1.46
CA LYS A 172 17.69 -5.52 -2.71
C LYS A 172 17.75 -4.04 -3.07
N HIS A 173 16.79 -3.23 -2.60
CA HIS A 173 16.54 -1.89 -3.13
C HIS A 173 16.56 -0.74 -2.10
N ALA A 174 16.62 -1.05 -0.79
CA ALA A 174 16.63 -0.07 0.31
C ALA A 174 18.01 0.06 1.00
#